data_AF-A0A819N6Y9-F1
#
_entry.id   AF-A0A819N6Y9-F1
#
_cell.length_a   1.000
_cell.length_b   1.000
_cell.length_c   1.000
_cell.angle_alpha   90.00
_cell.angle_beta   90.00
_cell.angle_gamma   90.00
#
_symmetry.space_group_name_H-M   'P 1'
#
loop_
_entity.id
_entity.type
_entity.pdbx_description
1 polymer ?
#
loop_
_entity_poly.entity_id
_entity_poly.type
_entity_poly.pdbx_seq_one_letter_code
_entity_poly.pdbx_strand_id
1 'polypeptide(L)'
;MRSINKGETSLFQRLIRDGVSNPEEYISFYGMRNWDILMGQLITEIIYVHSKLMIVDDRICICGSANINDRSLQGSRDSEFCLVVNDIDMIDS
;
A
#
# COMPACT_ATOMS: atom_id res chain seq x y z
N MET A 1 -9.50 -6.34 -5.59
CA MET A 1 -10.68 -5.91 -4.79
C MET A 1 -11.12 -6.92 -3.72
N ARG A 2 -10.89 -8.24 -3.85
CA ARG A 2 -11.29 -9.22 -2.80
C ARG A 2 -10.75 -8.87 -1.40
N SER A 3 -9.48 -8.47 -1.31
CA SER A 3 -8.88 -8.07 -0.03
C SER A 3 -9.42 -6.74 0.53
N ILE A 4 -9.95 -5.86 -0.33
CA ILE A 4 -10.34 -4.49 0.03
C ILE A 4 -11.82 -4.43 0.41
N ASN A 5 -12.72 -4.67 -0.54
CA ASN A 5 -14.16 -4.41 -0.37
C ASN A 5 -15.10 -5.45 -0.99
N LYS A 6 -14.58 -6.54 -1.60
CA LYS A 6 -15.42 -7.57 -2.22
C LYS A 6 -15.36 -8.89 -1.46
N GLY A 7 -16.48 -9.27 -0.85
CA GLY A 7 -16.64 -10.54 -0.12
C GLY A 7 -16.63 -10.35 1.40
N GLU A 8 -17.23 -11.29 2.11
CA GLU A 8 -17.45 -11.22 3.58
C GLU A 8 -16.15 -11.13 4.39
N THR A 9 -15.06 -11.67 3.85
CA THR A 9 -13.74 -11.64 4.49
C THR A 9 -12.90 -10.42 4.09
N SER A 10 -13.43 -9.54 3.24
CA SER A 10 -12.71 -8.32 2.82
C SER A 10 -12.53 -7.35 3.98
N LEU A 11 -11.51 -6.50 3.90
CA LEU A 11 -11.19 -5.55 4.96
C LEU A 11 -12.38 -4.66 5.34
N PHE A 12 -13.07 -4.07 4.36
CA PHE A 12 -14.20 -3.18 4.61
C PHE A 12 -15.36 -3.91 5.29
N GLN A 13 -15.68 -5.13 4.83
CA GLN A 13 -16.77 -5.91 5.43
C GLN A 13 -16.44 -6.31 6.87
N ARG A 14 -15.18 -6.64 7.16
CA ARG A 14 -14.73 -6.93 8.53
C ARG A 14 -14.82 -5.70 9.43
N LEU A 15 -14.35 -4.54 8.98
CA LEU A 15 -14.42 -3.29 9.75
C LEU A 15 -15.87 -2.92 10.07
N ILE A 16 -16.77 -2.99 9.09
CA ILE A 16 -18.21 -2.70 9.28
C ILE A 16 -18.82 -3.68 10.28
N ARG A 17 -18.56 -4.98 10.11
CA ARG A 17 -19.06 -6.02 11.03
C ARG A 17 -18.59 -5.80 12.46
N ASP A 18 -17.36 -5.33 12.63
CA ASP A 18 -16.74 -5.13 13.92
C ASP A 18 -17.05 -3.73 14.51
N GLY A 19 -18.01 -2.99 13.92
CA GLY A 19 -18.59 -1.77 14.49
C GLY A 19 -18.06 -0.44 13.91
N VAL A 20 -17.20 -0.47 12.91
CA VAL A 20 -16.71 0.74 12.22
C VAL A 20 -17.75 1.19 11.19
N SER A 21 -18.54 2.20 11.54
CA SER A 21 -19.63 2.72 10.70
C SER A 21 -19.14 3.30 9.37
N ASN A 22 -17.96 3.93 9.37
CA ASN A 22 -17.35 4.53 8.19
C ASN A 22 -15.85 4.16 8.08
N PRO A 23 -15.50 3.05 7.40
CA PRO A 23 -14.09 2.65 7.24
C PRO A 23 -13.20 3.68 6.57
N GLU A 24 -13.76 4.56 5.74
CA GLU A 24 -12.99 5.57 5.00
C GLU A 24 -12.37 6.65 5.90
N GLU A 25 -12.84 6.80 7.14
CA GLU A 25 -12.20 7.65 8.16
C GLU A 25 -10.87 7.08 8.68
N TYR A 26 -10.62 5.77 8.46
CA TYR A 26 -9.47 5.05 9.01
C TYR A 26 -8.52 4.53 7.93
N ILE A 27 -9.04 4.26 6.73
CA ILE A 27 -8.25 3.73 5.62
C ILE A 27 -8.75 4.22 4.27
N SER A 28 -7.80 4.60 3.42
CA SER A 28 -8.04 5.06 2.06
C SER A 28 -7.12 4.33 1.07
N PHE A 29 -7.58 4.22 -0.18
CA PHE A 29 -6.85 3.54 -1.25
C PHE A 29 -6.69 4.46 -2.45
N TYR A 30 -5.46 4.62 -2.92
CA TYR A 30 -5.14 5.50 -4.04
C TYR A 30 -4.33 4.77 -5.11
N GLY A 31 -4.41 5.29 -6.33
CA GLY A 31 -3.49 5.00 -7.41
C GLY A 31 -2.84 6.29 -7.89
N MET A 32 -1.77 6.17 -8.66
CA MET A 32 -1.06 7.32 -9.23
C MET A 32 -1.29 7.40 -10.74
N ARG A 33 -1.43 8.61 -11.26
CA ARG A 33 -1.65 8.89 -12.69
C ARG A 33 -1.00 10.22 -13.03
N ASN A 34 -0.39 10.29 -14.20
CA ASN A 34 0.11 11.54 -14.76
C ASN A 34 -0.54 11.83 -16.11
N TRP A 35 -0.33 13.04 -16.61
CA TRP A 35 -0.77 13.47 -17.92
C TRP A 35 0.33 14.30 -18.58
N ASP A 36 0.31 14.37 -19.90
CA ASP A 36 1.22 15.22 -20.69
C ASP A 36 0.62 15.53 -22.07
N ILE A 37 1.28 16.36 -22.86
CA ILE A 37 0.95 16.64 -24.25
C ILE A 37 1.93 15.92 -25.16
N LEU A 38 1.43 14.95 -25.94
CA LEU A 38 2.19 14.23 -26.95
C LEU A 38 1.66 14.59 -28.34
N MET A 39 2.52 15.13 -29.21
CA MET A 39 2.15 15.54 -30.58
C MET A 39 0.93 16.49 -30.63
N GLY A 40 0.86 17.43 -29.67
CA GLY A 40 -0.24 18.40 -29.57
C GLY A 40 -1.54 17.84 -29.00
N GLN A 41 -1.56 16.57 -28.58
CA GLN A 41 -2.73 15.94 -27.96
C GLN A 41 -2.49 15.68 -26.48
N LEU A 42 -3.51 15.96 -25.66
CA LEU A 42 -3.50 15.63 -24.24
C LEU A 42 -3.61 14.11 -24.06
N ILE A 43 -2.66 13.53 -23.35
CA ILE A 43 -2.63 12.11 -23.00
C ILE A 43 -2.54 11.94 -21.48
N THR A 44 -2.93 10.77 -20.98
CA THR A 44 -2.77 10.41 -19.57
C THR A 44 -2.42 8.95 -19.40
N GLU A 45 -1.51 8.67 -18.49
CA GLU A 45 -1.09 7.31 -18.17
C GLU A 45 -0.97 7.06 -16.67
N ILE A 46 -1.19 5.80 -16.28
CA ILE A 46 -0.98 5.39 -14.90
C ILE A 46 0.51 5.46 -14.55
N ILE A 47 0.81 5.91 -13.33
CA ILE A 47 2.14 5.72 -12.77
C ILE A 47 2.14 4.33 -12.11
N TYR A 48 3.03 3.45 -12.58
CA TYR A 48 3.13 2.11 -12.04
C TYR A 48 3.83 2.13 -10.67
N VAL A 49 3.04 1.98 -9.61
CA VAL A 49 3.55 1.89 -8.23
C VAL A 49 4.19 0.52 -8.03
N HIS A 50 5.50 0.44 -8.24
CA HIS A 50 6.29 -0.77 -8.05
C HIS A 50 6.91 -0.88 -6.64
N SER A 51 6.67 0.09 -5.77
CA SER A 51 7.23 0.14 -4.42
C SER A 51 6.73 -0.99 -3.52
N LYS A 52 7.60 -1.48 -2.64
CA LYS A 52 7.27 -2.35 -1.51
C LYS A 52 7.81 -1.69 -0.26
N LEU A 53 7.01 -0.78 0.26
CA LEU A 53 7.38 0.19 1.28
C LEU A 53 6.25 0.27 2.31
N MET A 54 6.60 0.30 3.58
CA MET A 54 5.71 0.59 4.70
C MET A 54 6.40 1.59 5.62
N ILE A 55 5.69 2.65 5.98
CA ILE A 55 6.13 3.64 6.96
C ILE A 55 5.12 3.58 8.11
N VAL A 56 5.61 3.53 9.34
CA VAL A 56 4.78 3.43 10.55
C VAL A 56 5.23 4.49 11.54
N ASP A 57 4.28 5.31 11.98
CA ASP A 57 4.43 6.36 13.01
C ASP A 57 5.61 7.31 12.79
N ASP A 58 5.99 7.55 11.52
CA ASP A 58 7.18 8.32 11.11
C ASP A 58 8.50 7.86 11.76
N ARG A 59 8.55 6.62 12.25
CA ARG A 59 9.69 6.06 13.02
C ARG A 59 10.25 4.77 12.45
N ILE A 60 9.38 3.95 11.84
CA ILE A 60 9.76 2.65 11.31
C ILE A 60 9.50 2.64 9.82
N CYS A 61 10.50 2.22 9.05
CA CYS A 61 10.38 2.00 7.63
C CYS A 61 10.76 0.55 7.29
N ILE A 62 9.89 -0.14 6.56
CA ILE A 62 10.19 -1.42 5.95
C ILE A 62 10.26 -1.21 4.44
N CYS A 63 11.40 -1.55 3.83
CA CYS A 63 11.57 -1.48 2.38
C CYS A 63 12.26 -2.74 1.85
N GLY A 64 11.88 -3.17 0.65
CA GLY A 64 12.44 -4.39 0.08
C GLY A 64 11.81 -4.80 -1.25
N SER A 65 11.87 -6.10 -1.54
CA SER A 65 11.31 -6.70 -2.75
C SER A 65 9.92 -7.34 -2.55
N ALA A 66 9.58 -7.68 -1.31
CA ALA A 66 8.38 -8.46 -0.98
C ALA A 66 7.07 -7.69 -1.19
N ASN A 67 6.23 -8.16 -2.11
CA ASN A 67 4.86 -7.65 -2.27
C ASN A 67 3.97 -8.08 -1.08
N ILE A 68 2.87 -7.36 -0.84
CA ILE A 68 1.82 -7.81 0.10
C ILE A 68 0.96 -8.89 -0.59
N ASN A 69 1.49 -10.10 -0.70
CA ASN A 69 0.79 -11.29 -1.19
C ASN A 69 1.49 -12.58 -0.73
N ASP A 70 0.81 -13.72 -0.89
CA ASP A 70 1.33 -15.02 -0.47
C ASP A 70 2.60 -15.46 -1.21
N ARG A 71 2.80 -15.02 -2.46
CA ARG A 71 3.99 -15.37 -3.24
C ARG A 71 5.27 -14.81 -2.61
N SER A 72 5.21 -13.58 -2.12
CA SER A 72 6.32 -12.92 -1.46
C SER A 72 6.40 -13.22 0.05
N LEU A 73 5.27 -13.34 0.75
CA LEU A 73 5.24 -13.40 2.23
C LEU A 73 5.24 -14.82 2.84
N GLN A 74 4.96 -15.88 2.08
CA GLN A 74 4.96 -17.25 2.63
C GLN A 74 6.37 -17.80 2.89
N GLY A 75 7.42 -17.20 2.31
CA GLY A 75 8.83 -17.62 2.47
C GLY A 75 9.21 -18.94 1.78
N SER A 76 8.24 -19.82 1.48
CA SER A 76 8.47 -21.08 0.75
C SER A 76 8.31 -20.95 -0.77
N ARG A 77 8.13 -19.73 -1.28
CA ARG A 77 7.85 -19.44 -2.70
C ARG A 77 8.99 -18.59 -3.28
N ASP A 78 8.77 -17.30 -3.46
CA ASP A 78 9.82 -16.42 -3.98
C ASP A 78 10.84 -16.10 -2.88
N SER A 79 12.11 -15.98 -3.26
CA SER A 79 13.14 -15.45 -2.37
C SER A 79 13.04 -13.93 -2.36
N GLU A 80 12.76 -13.36 -1.20
CA GLU A 80 12.59 -11.92 -1.00
C GLU A 80 13.60 -11.40 0.02
N PHE A 81 13.91 -10.11 -0.06
CA PHE A 81 14.74 -9.43 0.93
C PHE A 81 14.11 -8.11 1.34
N CYS A 82 14.08 -7.83 2.64
CA CYS A 82 13.56 -6.60 3.22
C CYS A 82 14.49 -6.10 4.33
N LEU A 83 14.58 -4.78 4.45
CA LEU A 83 15.23 -4.08 5.55
C LEU A 83 14.17 -3.46 6.45
N VAL A 84 14.43 -3.48 7.75
CA VAL A 84 13.67 -2.74 8.75
C VAL A 84 14.59 -1.65 9.29
N VAL A 85 14.21 -0.40 9.09
CA VAL A 85 14.92 0.80 9.55
C VAL A 85 14.11 1.41 10.67
N ASN A 86 14.75 1.58 11.83
CA ASN A 86 14.18 2.28 12.98
C ASN A 86 14.95 3.58 13.15
N ASP A 87 14.23 4.70 13.14
CA ASP A 87 14.81 5.98 13.47
C ASP A 87 15.11 6.04 14.98
N ILE A 88 16.32 6.49 15.32
CA ILE A 88 16.82 6.60 16.69
C ILE A 88 17.11 8.05 17.09
N ASP A 89 17.02 8.99 16.14
CA ASP A 89 17.35 10.41 16.35
C ASP A 89 16.27 11.29 15.68
N MET A 90 15.15 11.42 16.37
CA MET A 90 13.97 12.11 15.88
C MET A 90 14.13 13.63 15.96
N ILE A 91 13.65 14.33 14.94
CA ILE A 91 13.53 15.80 14.95
C ILE A 91 12.13 16.16 15.45
N ASP A 92 12.04 17.14 16.34
CA ASP A 92 10.76 17.67 16.80
C ASP A 92 9.96 18.28 15.62
N SER A 93 8.67 17.97 15.57
CA SER A 93 7.74 18.43 14.53
C SER A 93 7.03 19.73 14.90
#